data_AF-A0A3C1W8N0-F1
#
_entry.id   AF-A0A3C1W8N0-F1
#
_cell.length_a   1.000
_cell.length_b   1.000
_cell.length_c   1.000
_cell.angle_alpha   90.00
_cell.angle_beta   90.00
_cell.angle_gamma   90.00
#
_symmetry.space_group_name_H-M   'P 1'
#
loop_
_entity.id
_entity.type
_entity.pdbx_description
1 polymer ?
#
loop_
_entity_poly.entity_id
_entity_poly.type
_entity_poly.pdbx_seq_one_letter_code
_entity_poly.pdbx_strand_id
1 'polypeptide(L)'
;MCGCDGRTYGNACEAAAAGVNVRQEGVCLSEGECTSNTDCPGSEYCLFTRGCGGSGLCQSRPEACLALWDPVCGCDGRTYGNPCEAAVAGVSVLATGACPPIRAP
;
A
#
# COMPACT_ATOMS: atom_id res chain seq x y z
N MET A 1 -17.27 -2.04 -0.27
CA MET A 1 -17.94 -0.91 0.40
C MET A 1 -17.83 -1.12 1.89
N CYS A 2 -17.26 -0.15 2.62
CA CYS A 2 -17.24 -0.21 4.08
C CYS A 2 -18.59 0.29 4.61
N GLY A 3 -19.33 -0.58 5.27
CA GLY A 3 -20.58 -0.23 5.94
C GLY A 3 -20.35 0.60 7.19
N CYS A 4 -21.34 1.41 7.60
CA CYS A 4 -21.31 2.12 8.88
C CYS A 4 -21.27 1.18 10.09
N ASP A 5 -21.54 -0.11 9.89
CA ASP A 5 -21.45 -1.17 10.89
C ASP A 5 -20.05 -1.81 11.00
N GLY A 6 -19.08 -1.32 10.23
CA GLY A 6 -17.72 -1.84 10.20
C GLY A 6 -17.54 -3.13 9.38
N ARG A 7 -18.56 -3.57 8.62
CA ARG A 7 -18.46 -4.73 7.74
C ARG A 7 -18.12 -4.33 6.31
N THR A 8 -17.29 -5.14 5.67
CA THR A 8 -16.96 -5.00 4.25
C THR A 8 -17.99 -5.73 3.40
N TYR A 9 -18.63 -5.00 2.49
CA TYR A 9 -19.59 -5.51 1.51
C TYR A 9 -19.00 -5.49 0.09
N GLY A 10 -19.41 -6.43 -0.78
CA GLY A 10 -18.92 -6.50 -2.15
C GLY A 10 -19.37 -5.31 -3.01
N ASN A 11 -20.54 -4.76 -2.71
CA ASN A 11 -21.09 -3.57 -3.39
C ASN A 11 -22.13 -2.85 -2.50
N ALA A 12 -22.66 -1.71 -3.00
CA ALA A 12 -23.65 -0.91 -2.28
C ALA A 12 -25.01 -1.62 -2.13
N CYS A 13 -25.40 -2.43 -3.12
CA CYS A 13 -26.68 -3.15 -3.11
C CYS A 13 -26.70 -4.20 -2.00
N GLU A 14 -25.59 -4.93 -1.80
CA GLU A 14 -25.43 -5.89 -0.72
C GLU A 14 -25.47 -5.24 0.66
N ALA A 15 -24.81 -4.09 0.83
CA ALA A 15 -24.89 -3.31 2.07
C ALA A 15 -26.33 -2.86 2.35
N ALA A 16 -27.00 -2.31 1.33
CA ALA A 16 -28.39 -1.88 1.43
C ALA A 16 -29.36 -3.04 1.71
N ALA A 17 -29.14 -4.22 1.12
CA ALA A 17 -29.93 -5.43 1.38
C ALA A 17 -29.76 -5.93 2.83
N ALA A 18 -28.58 -5.70 3.42
CA ALA A 18 -28.33 -5.93 4.85
C ALA A 18 -28.85 -4.80 5.75
N GLY A 19 -29.47 -3.75 5.19
CA GLY A 19 -29.96 -2.58 5.92
C GLY A 19 -28.86 -1.63 6.40
N VAL A 20 -27.68 -1.68 5.79
CA VAL A 20 -26.50 -0.93 6.20
C VAL A 20 -26.14 0.15 5.18
N ASN A 21 -25.92 1.37 5.66
CA ASN A 21 -25.43 2.47 4.83
C ASN A 21 -23.93 2.33 4.58
N VAL A 22 -23.48 2.73 3.38
CA VAL A 22 -22.06 2.76 3.03
C VAL A 22 -21.42 4.03 3.60
N ARG A 23 -20.36 3.86 4.38
CA ARG A 23 -19.53 4.95 4.91
C ARG A 23 -18.49 5.40 3.90
N GLN A 24 -17.79 4.46 3.27
CA GLN A 24 -16.69 4.71 2.34
C GLN A 24 -16.62 3.60 1.28
N GLU A 25 -16.18 3.96 0.07
CA GLU A 25 -15.85 3.00 -0.98
C GLU A 25 -14.59 2.19 -0.63
N GLY A 26 -14.59 0.88 -0.91
CA GLY A 26 -13.50 -0.01 -0.51
C GLY A 26 -13.85 -0.92 0.67
N VAL A 27 -12.83 -1.53 1.30
CA VAL A 27 -13.01 -2.43 2.45
C VAL A 27 -13.00 -1.62 3.75
N CYS A 28 -13.62 -2.13 4.82
CA CYS A 28 -13.40 -1.57 6.14
C CYS A 28 -11.99 -1.91 6.59
N LEU A 29 -11.13 -0.89 6.57
CA LEU A 29 -9.77 -0.97 7.11
C LEU A 29 -9.83 -0.64 8.60
N SER A 30 -9.11 -1.43 9.41
CA SER A 30 -8.86 -1.05 10.80
C SER A 30 -7.76 0.02 10.89
N GLU A 31 -7.54 0.57 12.08
CA GLU A 31 -6.59 1.65 12.28
C GLU A 31 -5.17 1.21 11.87
N GLY A 32 -4.63 1.84 10.83
CA GLY A 32 -3.31 1.52 10.27
C GLY A 32 -3.31 0.46 9.16
N GLU A 33 -4.44 -0.14 8.78
CA GLU A 33 -4.51 -0.98 7.57
C GLU A 33 -4.76 -0.13 6.33
N CYS A 34 -4.19 -0.56 5.20
CA CYS A 34 -4.33 0.11 3.92
C CYS A 34 -4.46 -0.90 2.79
N THR A 35 -5.04 -0.47 1.68
CA THR A 35 -4.99 -1.20 0.40
C THR A 35 -4.23 -0.42 -0.67
N SER A 36 -3.97 0.86 -0.39
CA SER A 36 -3.36 1.83 -1.28
C SER A 36 -2.77 2.99 -0.47
N ASN A 37 -1.90 3.77 -1.10
CA ASN A 37 -1.32 4.97 -0.46
C ASN A 37 -2.35 6.05 -0.16
N THR A 38 -3.54 6.03 -0.79
CA THR A 38 -4.61 7.00 -0.49
C THR A 38 -5.36 6.71 0.80
N ASP A 39 -5.22 5.49 1.33
CA ASP A 39 -5.80 5.10 2.61
C ASP A 39 -4.97 5.62 3.80
N CYS A 40 -3.72 6.02 3.54
CA CYS A 40 -2.79 6.52 4.54
C CYS A 40 -2.70 8.05 4.53
N PRO A 41 -2.39 8.68 5.67
CA PRO A 41 -2.08 10.11 5.72
C PRO A 41 -0.83 10.41 4.88
N GLY A 42 -0.69 11.65 4.37
CA GLY A 42 0.37 11.98 3.39
C GLY A 42 1.82 11.81 3.87
N SER A 43 2.05 11.69 5.18
CA SER A 43 3.34 11.35 5.79
C SER A 43 3.65 9.86 5.81
N GLU A 44 2.69 9.02 5.42
CA GLU A 44 2.74 7.57 5.44
C GLU A 44 2.52 7.02 4.04
N TYR A 45 2.85 5.76 3.85
CA TYR A 45 2.58 5.02 2.64
C TYR A 45 2.09 3.62 3.00
N CYS A 46 1.41 2.97 2.06
CA CYS A 46 0.93 1.63 2.27
C CYS A 46 2.07 0.63 2.06
N LEU A 47 2.56 0.06 3.17
CA LEU A 47 3.50 -1.05 3.15
C LEU A 47 2.74 -2.36 2.93
N PHE A 48 2.84 -2.92 1.73
CA PHE A 48 2.24 -4.21 1.43
C PHE A 48 2.97 -5.34 2.16
N THR A 49 2.21 -6.14 2.91
CA THR A 49 2.75 -7.31 3.60
C THR A 49 3.06 -8.48 2.67
N ARG A 50 2.42 -8.50 1.49
CA ARG A 50 2.65 -9.50 0.44
C ARG A 50 2.62 -8.87 -0.95
N GLY A 51 3.77 -8.86 -1.62
CA GLY A 51 3.89 -8.39 -3.00
C GLY A 51 3.55 -6.91 -3.15
N CYS A 52 2.88 -6.55 -4.25
CA CYS A 52 2.61 -5.17 -4.64
C CYS A 52 1.14 -4.79 -4.72
N GLY A 53 0.28 -5.59 -4.10
CA GLY A 53 -1.14 -5.34 -4.06
C GLY A 53 -1.82 -6.20 -3.01
N GLY A 54 -2.88 -5.66 -2.42
CA GLY A 54 -3.62 -6.29 -1.33
C GLY A 54 -3.59 -5.43 -0.08
N SER A 55 -3.79 -6.08 1.07
CA SER A 55 -3.75 -5.43 2.38
C SER A 55 -2.31 -5.17 2.83
N GLY A 56 -2.03 -3.91 3.13
CA GLY A 56 -0.81 -3.45 3.77
C GLY A 56 -1.10 -2.75 5.10
N LEU A 57 -0.06 -2.18 5.67
CA LEU A 57 -0.13 -1.29 6.82
C LEU A 57 0.42 0.08 6.46
N CYS A 58 -0.19 1.14 6.96
CA CYS A 58 0.36 2.48 6.82
C CYS A 58 1.66 2.57 7.62
N GLN A 59 2.74 2.89 6.92
CA GLN A 59 4.07 3.05 7.50
C GLN A 59 4.56 4.47 7.26
N SER A 60 5.15 5.08 8.28
CA SER A 60 5.76 6.40 8.19
C SER A 60 6.90 6.43 7.19
N ARG A 61 6.91 7.48 6.35
CA ARG A 61 8.00 7.74 5.40
C ARG A 61 9.18 8.29 6.19
N PRO A 62 10.37 7.67 6.09
CA PRO A 62 11.58 8.23 6.70
C PRO A 62 11.85 9.63 6.14
N GLU A 63 12.34 10.55 6.97
CA GLU A 63 12.78 11.88 6.50
C GLU A 63 14.21 11.85 5.97
N ALA A 64 15.01 10.89 6.44
CA ALA A 64 16.41 10.74 6.08
C ALA A 64 16.79 9.26 5.98
N CYS A 65 17.64 8.94 5.02
CA CYS A 65 18.21 7.62 4.82
C CYS A 65 19.72 7.68 4.82
N LEU A 66 20.35 6.63 5.35
CA LEU A 66 21.79 6.45 5.17
C LEU A 66 22.08 6.16 3.69
N ALA A 67 23.22 6.65 3.20
CA ALA A 67 23.72 6.34 1.86
C ALA A 67 24.33 4.93 1.81
N LEU A 68 23.53 3.92 2.19
CA LEU A 68 23.88 2.52 2.08
C LEU A 68 23.40 1.99 0.73
N TRP A 69 24.28 1.27 0.03
CA TRP A 69 23.92 0.58 -1.20
C TRP A 69 23.42 -0.83 -0.89
N ASP A 70 22.09 -1.00 -0.92
CA ASP A 70 21.37 -2.26 -0.72
C ASP A 70 20.14 -2.32 -1.65
N PRO A 71 20.35 -2.49 -2.97
CA PRO A 71 19.32 -2.19 -3.96
C PRO A 71 18.08 -3.05 -3.81
N VAL A 72 16.91 -2.45 -4.01
CA VAL A 72 15.61 -3.13 -3.95
C VAL A 72 14.74 -2.79 -5.15
N CYS A 73 13.86 -3.72 -5.53
CA CYS A 73 12.88 -3.51 -6.57
C CYS A 73 11.57 -3.02 -5.94
N GLY A 74 11.18 -1.79 -6.27
CA GLY A 74 9.91 -1.22 -5.86
C GLY A 74 8.73 -1.82 -6.62
N CYS A 75 7.55 -1.71 -6.03
CA CYS A 75 6.30 -2.12 -6.66
C CYS A 75 5.90 -1.30 -7.89
N ASP A 76 6.55 -0.16 -8.10
CA ASP A 76 6.46 0.66 -9.29
C ASP A 76 7.41 0.21 -10.42
N GLY A 77 8.17 -0.87 -10.21
CA GLY A 77 9.15 -1.40 -11.15
C GLY A 77 10.44 -0.59 -11.20
N ARG A 78 10.67 0.32 -10.26
CA ARG A 78 11.91 1.10 -10.17
C ARG A 78 12.87 0.45 -9.15
N THR A 79 14.15 0.48 -9.49
CA THR A 79 15.20 0.11 -8.54
C THR A 79 15.51 1.29 -7.63
N TYR A 80 15.49 1.06 -6.33
CA TYR A 80 15.92 2.00 -5.29
C TYR A 80 17.28 1.58 -4.75
N GLY A 81 18.10 2.54 -4.31
CA GLY A 81 19.44 2.27 -3.78
C GLY A 81 19.41 1.53 -2.45
N ASN A 82 18.34 1.68 -1.67
CA ASN A 82 18.07 0.93 -0.45
C ASN A 82 16.56 0.90 -0.10
N PRO A 83 16.13 0.02 0.84
CA PRO A 83 14.74 -0.02 1.30
C PRO A 83 14.23 1.30 1.89
N CYS A 84 15.12 2.09 2.50
CA CYS A 84 14.76 3.38 3.07
C CYS A 84 14.41 4.39 1.97
N GLU A 85 15.18 4.46 0.88
CA GLU A 85 14.88 5.29 -0.28
C GLU A 85 13.55 4.91 -0.94
N ALA A 86 13.23 3.61 -0.99
CA ALA A 86 11.92 3.14 -1.44
C ALA A 86 10.79 3.64 -0.53
N ALA A 87 10.97 3.54 0.79
CA ALA A 87 10.02 4.04 1.78
C ALA A 87 9.85 5.57 1.73
N VAL A 88 10.94 6.33 1.52
CA VAL A 88 10.90 7.79 1.30
C VAL A 88 10.04 8.10 0.08
N ALA A 89 10.17 7.33 -1.00
CA ALA A 89 9.33 7.48 -2.18
C ALA A 89 7.88 7.01 -1.98
N GLY A 90 7.56 6.39 -0.84
CA GLY A 90 6.25 5.83 -0.54
C GLY A 90 5.96 4.56 -1.34
N VAL A 91 7.01 3.81 -1.70
CA VAL A 91 6.93 2.62 -2.53
C VAL A 91 7.27 1.40 -1.71
N SER A 92 6.34 0.44 -1.69
CA SER A 92 6.58 -0.88 -1.13
C SER A 92 7.62 -1.65 -1.93
N VAL A 93 8.44 -2.43 -1.24
CA VAL A 93 9.45 -3.29 -1.85
C VAL A 93 8.80 -4.59 -2.32
N LEU A 94 8.92 -4.86 -3.62
CA LEU A 94 8.50 -6.12 -4.24
C LEU A 94 9.48 -7.25 -3.92
N ALA A 95 10.77 -6.96 -4.11
CA ALA A 95 11.84 -7.95 -4.02
C ALA A 95 13.14 -7.29 -3.61
N THR A 96 14.00 -8.06 -2.94
CA THR A 96 15.38 -7.68 -2.67
C THR A 96 16.20 -7.76 -3.97
N GLY A 97 17.18 -6.86 -4.11
CA GLY A 97 17.94 -6.69 -5.35
C GLY A 97 17.28 -5.72 -6.34
N ALA A 98 18.05 -5.29 -7.34
CA ALA A 98 17.55 -4.41 -8.40
C ALA A 98 16.43 -5.07 -9.20
N CYS A 99 15.49 -4.27 -9.70
CA CYS A 99 14.47 -4.77 -10.62
C CYS A 99 15.13 -5.42 -11.84
N PRO A 100 14.55 -6.51 -12.37
CA PRO A 100 15.04 -7.10 -13.60
C PRO A 100 15.02 -6.04 -14.70
N PRO A 101 16.07 -5.95 -15.54
CA PRO A 101 16.04 -5.02 -16.66
C PRO A 101 14.83 -5.37 -17.52
N ILE A 102 14.00 -4.37 -17.83
CA ILE A 102 13.02 -4.50 -18.89
C ILE A 102 13.82 -4.92 -20.12
N ARG A 103 13.74 -6.19 -20.51
CA ARG A 103 14.35 -6.63 -21.78
C ARG A 103 13.59 -5.88 -22.85
N ALA A 104 14.20 -4.81 -23.35
CA ALA A 104 13.82 -4.23 -24.63
C ALA A 104 13.92 -5.36 -25.67
N PRO A 105 12.89 -5.56 -26.50
CA PRO A 105 12.90 -6.55 -27.56
C PRO A 105 14.06 -6.32 -28.55
#